data_AF-A0A730RGZ6-F1
#
_entry.id   AF-A0A730RGZ6-F1
#
_cell.length_a   1.000
_cell.length_b   1.000
_cell.length_c   1.000
_cell.angle_alpha   90.00
_cell.angle_beta   90.00
_cell.angle_gamma   90.00
#
_symmetry.space_group_name_H-M   'P 1'
#
loop_
_entity.id
_entity.type
_entity.pdbx_description
1 polymer ?
#
loop_
_entity_poly.entity_id
_entity_poly.type
_entity_poly.pdbx_seq_one_letter_code
_entity_poly.pdbx_strand_id
1 'polypeptide(L)'
;LDWLNDAQQYQWRTHGQLDFAVSLSGTRRLRASAFTHQQGTSLALRLLPERCPDLAKIQTPPIVPALLASENGLILVTGATGCGKSTTLAAMVGYLNQHADKHILTLEDPIEYRYTSKRCLIQQREIGQHCATFAAGLRAALREDPDVILLGELRDSETIRLALTAAETGHLVLATLHTRGAAQAVERLVDSFPAQEKEPVRSQLAGSLRAVLSQKLEVDRQDGRVALFELLINTPATGNLIREGKLHQLAHVIQTGQQQGMMTFAQSAQWRQAQGRL
;
A
#
# COMPACT_ATOMS: atom_id res chain seq x y z
N LEU A 1 -8.70 -16.87 27.46
CA LEU A 1 -7.87 -16.23 26.41
C LEU A 1 -8.69 -15.05 25.92
N ASP A 2 -8.64 -13.95 26.67
CA ASP A 2 -9.59 -12.83 26.50
C ASP A 2 -9.18 -11.89 25.35
N TRP A 3 -8.41 -12.43 24.39
CA TRP A 3 -7.91 -11.69 23.22
C TRP A 3 -8.83 -11.82 22.01
N LEU A 4 -9.68 -12.85 21.98
CA LEU A 4 -10.59 -13.12 20.87
C LEU A 4 -12.03 -12.85 21.29
N ASN A 5 -12.73 -12.04 20.50
CA ASN A 5 -14.18 -11.91 20.63
C ASN A 5 -14.91 -13.18 20.13
N ASP A 6 -16.21 -13.29 20.37
CA ASP A 6 -16.98 -14.49 20.03
C ASP A 6 -16.94 -14.83 18.54
N ALA A 7 -16.98 -13.83 17.66
CA ALA A 7 -16.90 -14.02 16.21
C ALA A 7 -15.52 -14.57 15.79
N GLN A 8 -14.45 -14.04 16.37
CA GLN A 8 -13.07 -14.51 16.15
C GLN A 8 -12.86 -15.93 16.68
N GLN A 9 -13.40 -16.25 17.86
CA GLN A 9 -13.36 -17.60 18.40
C GLN A 9 -14.09 -18.59 17.48
N TYR A 10 -15.25 -18.21 16.96
CA TYR A 10 -15.99 -19.00 15.99
C TYR A 10 -15.17 -19.21 14.70
N GLN A 11 -14.59 -18.15 14.13
CA GLN A 11 -13.76 -18.24 12.92
C GLN A 11 -12.54 -19.15 13.12
N TRP A 12 -11.81 -18.99 14.22
CA TRP A 12 -10.65 -19.82 14.51
C TRP A 12 -11.04 -21.30 14.69
N ARG A 13 -12.14 -21.59 15.41
CA ARG A 13 -12.63 -22.97 15.59
C ARG A 13 -13.11 -23.62 14.30
N THR A 14 -13.68 -22.84 13.38
CA THR A 14 -14.23 -23.34 12.10
C THR A 14 -13.16 -23.52 11.03
N HIS A 15 -12.20 -22.58 10.94
CA HIS A 15 -11.20 -22.57 9.86
C HIS A 15 -9.82 -23.07 10.30
N GLY A 16 -9.60 -23.28 11.60
CA GLY A 16 -8.32 -23.70 12.18
C GLY A 16 -7.23 -22.63 12.17
N GLN A 17 -7.53 -21.43 11.69
CA GLN A 17 -6.59 -20.30 11.61
C GLN A 17 -7.30 -18.95 11.77
N LEU A 18 -6.60 -17.94 12.29
CA LEU A 18 -7.08 -16.57 12.44
C LEU A 18 -5.91 -15.58 12.55
N ASP A 19 -5.97 -14.49 11.77
CA ASP A 19 -5.12 -13.31 11.93
C ASP A 19 -5.91 -12.20 12.65
N PHE A 20 -5.29 -11.52 13.62
CA PHE A 20 -5.93 -10.45 14.39
C PHE A 20 -4.90 -9.51 15.04
N ALA A 21 -5.34 -8.32 15.46
CA ALA A 21 -4.52 -7.40 16.25
C ALA A 21 -4.93 -7.42 17.73
N VAL A 22 -3.94 -7.49 18.62
CA VAL A 22 -4.14 -7.44 20.09
C VAL A 22 -3.49 -6.17 20.63
N SER A 23 -4.17 -5.51 21.57
CA SER A 23 -3.58 -4.43 22.38
C SER A 23 -3.24 -5.01 23.75
N LEU A 24 -1.97 -4.95 24.14
CA LEU A 24 -1.52 -5.30 25.49
C LEU A 24 -1.74 -4.11 26.43
N SER A 25 -1.66 -4.34 27.75
CA SER A 25 -1.70 -3.26 28.74
C SER A 25 -0.68 -2.16 28.40
N GLY A 26 -1.14 -0.93 28.18
CA GLY A 26 -0.34 0.20 27.70
C GLY A 26 -0.59 0.54 26.22
N THR A 27 0.45 0.97 25.50
CA THR A 27 0.38 1.36 24.07
C THR A 27 0.81 0.26 23.10
N ARG A 28 1.32 -0.88 23.60
CA ARG A 28 1.90 -1.93 22.75
C ARG A 28 0.83 -2.74 22.05
N ARG A 29 0.93 -2.81 20.73
CA ARG A 29 0.07 -3.63 19.87
C ARG A 29 0.86 -4.77 19.24
N LEU A 30 0.20 -5.90 19.04
CA LEU A 30 0.74 -7.08 18.38
C LEU A 30 -0.17 -7.49 17.22
N ARG A 31 0.41 -7.91 16.11
CA ARG A 31 -0.28 -8.75 15.13
C ARG A 31 -0.08 -10.19 15.55
N ALA A 32 -1.18 -10.90 15.73
CA ALA A 32 -1.24 -12.29 16.10
C ALA A 32 -1.75 -13.12 14.92
N SER A 33 -1.15 -14.29 14.74
CA SER A 33 -1.61 -15.33 13.81
C SER A 33 -1.73 -16.63 14.59
N ALA A 34 -2.96 -17.05 14.87
CA ALA A 34 -3.26 -18.31 15.54
C ALA A 34 -3.56 -19.39 14.48
N PHE A 35 -2.95 -20.56 14.60
CA PHE A 35 -3.15 -21.65 13.64
C PHE A 35 -2.97 -23.03 14.28
N THR A 36 -3.71 -24.01 13.77
CA THR A 36 -3.62 -25.41 14.20
C THR A 36 -2.62 -26.18 13.33
N HIS A 37 -1.82 -27.03 13.94
CA HIS A 37 -0.87 -27.93 13.30
C HIS A 37 -0.89 -29.30 13.99
N GLN A 38 -0.12 -30.28 13.50
CA GLN A 38 -0.15 -31.67 13.97
C GLN A 38 0.03 -31.84 15.49
N GLN A 39 0.73 -30.92 16.16
CA GLN A 39 1.02 -31.00 17.61
C GLN A 39 0.09 -30.13 18.46
N GLY A 40 -0.93 -29.50 17.86
CA GLY A 40 -1.88 -28.64 18.57
C GLY A 40 -1.99 -27.26 17.96
N THR A 41 -2.05 -26.22 18.79
CA THR A 41 -2.22 -24.83 18.37
C THR A 41 -0.94 -24.04 18.57
N SER A 42 -0.59 -23.25 17.57
CA SER A 42 0.51 -22.28 17.62
C SER A 42 0.00 -20.85 17.48
N LEU A 43 0.80 -19.91 18.01
CA LEU A 43 0.55 -18.49 17.92
C LEU A 43 1.83 -17.76 17.51
N ALA A 44 1.81 -17.10 16.35
CA ALA A 44 2.89 -16.22 15.92
C ALA A 44 2.55 -14.76 16.26
N LEU A 45 3.44 -14.09 17.00
CA LEU A 45 3.26 -12.70 17.44
C LEU A 45 4.30 -11.79 16.78
N ARG A 46 3.86 -10.67 16.23
CA ARG A 46 4.71 -9.61 15.67
C ARG A 46 4.38 -8.27 16.29
N LEU A 47 5.40 -7.53 16.74
CA LEU A 47 5.23 -6.17 17.25
C LEU A 47 4.69 -5.26 16.15
N LEU A 48 3.59 -4.56 16.46
CA LEU A 48 3.08 -3.48 15.62
C LEU A 48 3.73 -2.16 16.08
N PRO A 49 4.14 -1.28 15.14
CA PRO A 49 4.75 -0.02 15.50
C PRO A 49 3.79 0.90 16.26
N GLU A 50 4.30 1.60 17.29
CA GLU A 50 3.48 2.52 18.09
C GLU A 50 3.26 3.88 17.41
N ARG A 51 4.21 4.31 16.57
CA ARG A 51 4.18 5.62 15.92
C ARG A 51 4.39 5.49 14.43
N CYS A 52 3.56 6.21 13.68
CA CYS A 52 3.79 6.43 12.26
C CYS A 52 5.09 7.23 12.08
N PRO A 53 6.02 6.81 11.22
CA PRO A 53 7.18 7.62 10.91
C PRO A 53 6.81 8.81 10.03
N ASP A 54 7.61 9.87 10.11
CA ASP A 54 7.51 11.01 9.21
C ASP A 54 7.99 10.61 7.80
N LEU A 55 7.33 11.10 6.76
CA LEU A 55 7.70 10.84 5.37
C LEU A 55 9.16 11.23 5.07
N ALA A 56 9.64 12.33 5.67
CA ALA A 56 11.03 12.76 5.55
C ALA A 56 12.03 11.77 6.17
N LYS A 57 11.66 11.10 7.28
CA LYS A 57 12.54 10.14 7.99
C LYS A 57 12.74 8.85 7.23
N ILE A 58 11.73 8.40 6.47
CA ILE A 58 11.88 7.24 5.59
C ILE A 58 12.65 7.58 4.30
N GLN A 59 12.92 8.87 4.07
CA GLN A 59 13.72 9.37 2.96
C GLN A 59 13.24 8.82 1.61
N THR A 60 11.93 8.94 1.34
CA THR A 60 11.33 8.64 0.04
C THR A 60 11.87 9.58 -1.05
N PRO A 61 11.72 9.25 -2.34
CA PRO A 61 12.03 10.19 -3.42
C PRO A 61 11.34 11.55 -3.20
N PRO A 62 12.02 12.67 -3.50
CA PRO A 62 11.56 14.02 -3.14
C PRO A 62 10.26 14.45 -3.84
N ILE A 63 9.87 13.76 -4.92
CA ILE A 63 8.63 14.03 -5.65
C ILE A 63 7.38 13.42 -4.99
N VAL A 64 7.53 12.51 -4.01
CA VAL A 64 6.40 11.83 -3.36
C VAL A 64 5.38 12.81 -2.74
N PRO A 65 5.78 13.87 -2.01
CA PRO A 65 4.85 14.90 -1.54
C PRO A 65 3.98 15.52 -2.65
N ALA A 66 4.58 15.82 -3.81
CA ALA A 66 3.84 16.37 -4.95
C ALA A 66 2.85 15.35 -5.54
N LEU A 67 3.21 14.06 -5.57
CA LEU A 67 2.29 12.99 -5.97
C LEU A 67 1.09 12.87 -5.02
N LEU A 68 1.31 13.01 -3.70
CA LEU A 68 0.24 12.98 -2.70
C LEU A 68 -0.71 14.17 -2.77
N ALA A 69 -0.27 15.28 -3.37
CA ALA A 69 -1.11 16.46 -3.63
C ALA A 69 -2.08 16.26 -4.80
N SER A 70 -2.01 15.12 -5.52
CA SER A 70 -2.97 14.80 -6.59
C SER A 70 -4.40 14.84 -6.07
N GLU A 71 -5.32 15.38 -6.87
CA GLU A 71 -6.75 15.40 -6.56
C GLU A 71 -7.31 13.96 -6.54
N ASN A 72 -6.89 13.14 -7.50
CA ASN A 72 -7.34 11.77 -7.67
C ASN A 72 -6.27 10.87 -8.30
N GLY A 73 -6.59 9.58 -8.38
CA GLY A 73 -5.78 8.58 -9.06
C GLY A 73 -5.20 7.53 -8.12
N LEU A 74 -4.42 6.60 -8.66
CA LEU A 74 -3.89 5.45 -7.95
C LEU A 74 -2.37 5.61 -7.72
N ILE A 75 -1.95 5.52 -6.46
CA ILE A 75 -0.55 5.39 -6.07
C ILE A 75 -0.33 4.02 -5.44
N LEU A 76 0.61 3.26 -6.00
CA LEU A 76 0.95 1.92 -5.53
C LEU A 76 2.25 1.95 -4.75
N VAL A 77 2.28 1.31 -3.59
CA VAL A 77 3.51 0.99 -2.85
C VAL A 77 3.72 -0.52 -2.94
N THR A 78 4.83 -0.95 -3.54
CA THR A 78 5.08 -2.37 -3.80
C THR A 78 6.40 -2.85 -3.20
N GLY A 79 6.57 -4.17 -3.16
CA GLY A 79 7.74 -4.83 -2.60
C GLY A 79 7.38 -6.14 -1.91
N ALA A 80 8.38 -6.93 -1.56
CA ALA A 80 8.19 -8.19 -0.83
C ALA A 80 7.61 -7.98 0.59
N THR A 81 7.14 -9.06 1.21
CA THR A 81 6.76 -9.04 2.63
C THR A 81 7.93 -8.58 3.49
N GLY A 82 7.67 -7.70 4.45
CA GLY A 82 8.70 -7.19 5.36
C GLY A 82 9.62 -6.12 4.78
N CYS A 83 9.35 -5.61 3.56
CA CYS A 83 10.13 -4.51 2.99
C CYS A 83 9.71 -3.12 3.50
N GLY A 84 8.66 -3.00 4.31
CA GLY A 84 8.21 -1.73 4.89
C GLY A 84 7.14 -0.98 4.09
N LYS A 85 6.36 -1.64 3.23
CA LYS A 85 5.25 -1.01 2.47
C LYS A 85 4.25 -0.27 3.37
N SER A 86 3.75 -0.95 4.40
CA SER A 86 2.81 -0.36 5.36
C SER A 86 3.40 0.85 6.07
N THR A 87 4.70 0.82 6.38
CA THR A 87 5.44 1.96 6.96
C THR A 87 5.45 3.16 6.03
N THR A 88 5.69 2.94 4.74
CA THR A 88 5.70 4.00 3.73
C THR A 88 4.30 4.55 3.48
N LEU A 89 3.29 3.70 3.36
CA LEU A 89 1.90 4.14 3.26
C LEU A 89 1.45 4.91 4.51
N ALA A 90 1.83 4.45 5.69
CA ALA A 90 1.51 5.16 6.92
C ALA A 90 2.14 6.54 6.93
N ALA A 91 3.41 6.66 6.51
CA ALA A 91 4.08 7.95 6.40
C ALA A 91 3.41 8.87 5.37
N MET A 92 2.89 8.33 4.27
CA MET A 92 2.10 9.08 3.28
C MET A 92 0.78 9.61 3.86
N VAL A 93 0.02 8.77 4.57
CA VAL A 93 -1.20 9.18 5.29
C VAL A 93 -0.87 10.22 6.36
N GLY A 94 0.20 10.00 7.13
CA GLY A 94 0.68 10.92 8.14
C GLY A 94 1.12 12.27 7.57
N TYR A 95 1.68 12.29 6.35
CA TYR A 95 1.99 13.51 5.61
C TYR A 95 0.72 14.26 5.20
N LEU A 96 -0.25 13.58 4.59
CA LEU A 96 -1.55 14.17 4.21
C LEU A 96 -2.26 14.78 5.41
N ASN A 97 -2.33 14.04 6.53
CA ASN A 97 -2.95 14.49 7.77
C ASN A 97 -2.33 15.77 8.37
N GLN A 98 -1.10 16.12 7.97
CA GLN A 98 -0.41 17.33 8.42
C GLN A 98 -0.49 18.49 7.42
N HIS A 99 -0.80 18.22 6.15
CA HIS A 99 -0.63 19.18 5.06
C HIS A 99 -1.90 19.39 4.21
N ALA A 100 -2.96 18.62 4.43
CA ALA A 100 -4.20 18.72 3.67
C ALA A 100 -5.42 18.67 4.58
N ASP A 101 -6.53 19.24 4.11
CA ASP A 101 -7.83 19.19 4.77
C ASP A 101 -8.70 18.20 3.99
N LYS A 102 -8.53 16.91 4.30
CA LYS A 102 -9.13 15.79 3.55
C LYS A 102 -9.79 14.78 4.48
N HIS A 103 -10.78 14.06 4.00
CA HIS A 103 -11.27 12.83 4.60
C HIS A 103 -10.45 11.63 4.08
N ILE A 104 -9.77 10.93 5.00
CA ILE A 104 -8.99 9.72 4.74
C ILE A 104 -9.71 8.52 5.34
N LEU A 105 -10.13 7.58 4.48
CA LEU A 105 -10.68 6.30 4.89
C LEU A 105 -9.65 5.18 4.64
N THR A 106 -9.41 4.32 5.64
CA THR A 106 -8.54 3.15 5.48
C THR A 106 -9.32 1.84 5.59
N LEU A 107 -8.99 0.89 4.72
CA LEU A 107 -9.45 -0.49 4.74
C LEU A 107 -8.22 -1.38 4.90
N GLU A 108 -8.10 -2.06 6.04
CA GLU A 108 -6.89 -2.79 6.45
C GLU A 108 -7.21 -4.17 7.05
N ASP A 109 -6.24 -5.10 7.01
CA ASP A 109 -6.39 -6.48 7.49
C ASP A 109 -5.09 -7.02 8.12
N PRO A 110 -4.86 -6.85 9.44
CA PRO A 110 -5.57 -5.94 10.35
C PRO A 110 -5.00 -4.50 10.30
N ILE A 111 -5.55 -3.57 11.08
CA ILE A 111 -5.04 -2.19 11.19
C ILE A 111 -3.64 -2.19 11.82
N GLU A 112 -2.61 -1.80 11.05
CA GLU A 112 -1.22 -1.83 11.52
C GLU A 112 -0.86 -0.56 12.32
N TYR A 113 -1.06 0.61 11.72
CA TYR A 113 -0.79 1.90 12.34
C TYR A 113 -2.10 2.57 12.75
N ARG A 114 -2.12 3.21 13.92
CA ARG A 114 -3.25 4.04 14.34
C ARG A 114 -2.92 5.51 14.11
N TYR A 115 -3.85 6.24 13.51
CA TYR A 115 -3.71 7.67 13.30
C TYR A 115 -4.58 8.44 14.29
N THR A 116 -4.09 9.62 14.68
CA THR A 116 -4.91 10.64 15.32
C THR A 116 -5.21 11.71 14.28
N SER A 117 -6.50 11.99 14.04
CA SER A 117 -6.92 13.09 13.17
C SER A 117 -6.27 14.40 13.61
N LYS A 118 -5.65 15.10 12.65
CA LYS A 118 -5.07 16.43 12.83
C LYS A 118 -5.82 17.40 11.91
N ARG A 119 -5.34 17.57 10.68
CA ARG A 119 -6.05 18.34 9.65
C ARG A 119 -7.06 17.49 8.90
N CYS A 120 -6.76 16.20 8.74
CA CYS A 120 -7.66 15.26 8.11
C CYS A 120 -8.63 14.64 9.12
N LEU A 121 -9.84 14.35 8.66
CA LEU A 121 -10.69 13.32 9.28
C LEU A 121 -10.13 11.95 8.87
N ILE A 122 -9.71 11.12 9.83
CA ILE A 122 -9.23 9.77 9.54
C ILE A 122 -10.17 8.73 10.15
N GLN A 123 -10.68 7.85 9.30
CA GLN A 123 -11.52 6.71 9.71
C GLN A 123 -10.87 5.41 9.25
N GLN A 124 -10.56 4.53 10.21
CA GLN A 124 -9.90 3.25 9.93
C GLN A 124 -10.86 2.10 10.12
N ARG A 125 -10.95 1.22 9.12
CA ARG A 125 -11.83 0.05 9.14
C ARG A 125 -10.99 -1.21 8.93
N GLU A 126 -11.26 -2.18 9.79
CA GLU A 126 -10.58 -3.48 9.79
C GLU A 126 -11.49 -4.52 9.15
N ILE A 127 -10.97 -5.27 8.17
CA ILE A 127 -11.71 -6.35 7.53
C ILE A 127 -11.94 -7.48 8.56
N GLY A 128 -13.14 -8.07 8.53
CA GLY A 128 -13.60 -9.05 9.52
C GLY A 128 -14.17 -8.44 10.80
N GLN A 129 -13.87 -7.18 11.12
CA GLN A 129 -14.36 -6.50 12.33
C GLN A 129 -15.34 -5.36 12.02
N HIS A 130 -14.92 -4.42 11.18
CA HIS A 130 -15.69 -3.21 10.80
C HIS A 130 -16.31 -3.34 9.40
N CYS A 131 -15.77 -4.23 8.57
CA CYS A 131 -16.22 -4.55 7.21
C CYS A 131 -16.14 -6.05 6.98
N ALA A 132 -17.08 -6.63 6.24
CA ALA A 132 -16.99 -8.05 5.87
C ALA A 132 -15.81 -8.34 4.91
N THR A 133 -15.66 -7.53 3.86
CA THR A 133 -14.63 -7.71 2.82
C THR A 133 -14.09 -6.36 2.34
N PHE A 134 -12.93 -6.37 1.68
CA PHE A 134 -12.39 -5.18 1.01
C PHE A 134 -13.36 -4.60 -0.01
N ALA A 135 -13.93 -5.44 -0.88
CA ALA A 135 -14.86 -5.00 -1.91
C ALA A 135 -16.14 -4.39 -1.30
N ALA A 136 -16.70 -4.95 -0.23
CA ALA A 136 -17.85 -4.38 0.45
C ALA A 136 -17.50 -3.04 1.13
N GLY A 137 -16.37 -2.98 1.82
CA GLY A 137 -15.88 -1.75 2.45
C GLY A 137 -15.63 -0.64 1.44
N LEU A 138 -15.02 -0.96 0.29
CA LEU A 138 -14.72 0.01 -0.75
C LEU A 138 -15.99 0.53 -1.46
N ARG A 139 -17.00 -0.32 -1.67
CA ARG A 139 -18.31 0.15 -2.18
C ARG A 139 -19.00 1.12 -1.22
N ALA A 140 -18.89 0.87 0.08
CA ALA A 140 -19.44 1.75 1.10
C ALA A 140 -18.66 3.08 1.15
N ALA A 141 -17.33 3.00 1.11
CA ALA A 141 -16.42 4.15 1.09
C ALA A 141 -16.81 5.20 0.05
N LEU A 142 -17.19 4.79 -1.16
CA LEU A 142 -17.60 5.70 -2.24
C LEU A 142 -18.84 6.57 -1.91
N ARG A 143 -19.53 6.31 -0.80
CA ARG A 143 -20.68 7.11 -0.31
C ARG A 143 -20.41 7.73 1.07
N GLU A 144 -19.20 7.58 1.59
CA GLU A 144 -18.76 8.10 2.88
C GLU A 144 -18.01 9.43 2.72
N ASP A 145 -18.07 10.05 1.53
CA ASP A 145 -17.39 11.30 1.17
C ASP A 145 -15.86 11.31 1.44
N PRO A 146 -15.08 10.27 1.07
CA PRO A 146 -13.63 10.30 1.25
C PRO A 146 -12.93 11.05 0.12
N ASP A 147 -11.88 11.79 0.45
CA ASP A 147 -10.94 12.32 -0.56
C ASP A 147 -9.81 11.32 -0.85
N VAL A 148 -9.43 10.54 0.17
CA VAL A 148 -8.33 9.58 0.10
C VAL A 148 -8.79 8.23 0.63
N ILE A 149 -8.52 7.16 -0.13
CA ILE A 149 -8.82 5.79 0.27
C ILE A 149 -7.53 5.00 0.33
N LEU A 150 -7.17 4.51 1.53
CA LEU A 150 -6.09 3.54 1.69
C LEU A 150 -6.64 2.13 1.65
N LEU A 151 -6.10 1.31 0.76
CA LEU A 151 -6.39 -0.11 0.63
C LEU A 151 -5.15 -0.92 1.04
N GLY A 152 -5.30 -1.78 2.04
CA GLY A 152 -4.21 -2.61 2.55
C GLY A 152 -3.46 -3.36 1.44
N GLU A 153 -4.15 -4.21 0.67
CA GLU A 153 -3.55 -4.94 -0.45
C GLU A 153 -4.56 -5.19 -1.58
N LEU A 154 -4.13 -5.04 -2.83
CA LEU A 154 -4.90 -5.44 -4.00
C LEU A 154 -4.63 -6.92 -4.32
N ARG A 155 -5.52 -7.80 -3.83
CA ARG A 155 -5.40 -9.26 -3.95
C ARG A 155 -6.17 -9.84 -5.12
N ASP A 156 -7.41 -9.41 -5.29
CA ASP A 156 -8.37 -9.96 -6.26
C ASP A 156 -8.82 -8.91 -7.28
N SER A 157 -9.34 -9.37 -8.42
CA SER A 157 -9.78 -8.54 -9.53
C SER A 157 -10.97 -7.65 -9.19
N GLU A 158 -11.84 -8.07 -8.26
CA GLU A 158 -12.98 -7.27 -7.80
C GLU A 158 -12.50 -6.03 -7.05
N THR A 159 -11.60 -6.20 -6.07
CA THR A 159 -11.00 -5.11 -5.29
C THR A 159 -10.17 -4.20 -6.20
N ILE A 160 -9.40 -4.74 -7.14
CA ILE A 160 -8.66 -3.94 -8.13
C ILE A 160 -9.61 -3.08 -8.97
N ARG A 161 -10.70 -3.64 -9.48
CA ARG A 161 -11.66 -2.91 -10.31
C ARG A 161 -12.31 -1.76 -9.55
N LEU A 162 -12.72 -2.01 -8.31
CA LEU A 162 -13.30 -0.97 -7.45
C LEU A 162 -12.27 0.12 -7.12
N ALA A 163 -11.00 -0.25 -6.90
CA ALA A 163 -9.92 0.70 -6.65
C ALA A 163 -9.66 1.60 -7.86
N LEU A 164 -9.63 1.02 -9.06
CA LEU A 164 -9.51 1.77 -10.32
C LEU A 164 -10.71 2.69 -10.54
N THR A 165 -11.92 2.21 -10.24
CA THR A 165 -13.14 3.02 -10.33
C THR A 165 -13.06 4.20 -9.37
N ALA A 166 -12.69 3.98 -8.11
CA ALA A 166 -12.53 5.05 -7.12
C ALA A 166 -11.50 6.10 -7.56
N ALA A 167 -10.35 5.62 -8.08
CA ALA A 167 -9.28 6.46 -8.59
C ALA A 167 -9.73 7.32 -9.80
N GLU A 168 -10.57 6.76 -10.67
CA GLU A 168 -11.15 7.46 -11.82
C GLU A 168 -12.25 8.44 -11.41
N THR A 169 -13.05 8.11 -10.39
CA THR A 169 -14.19 8.92 -9.93
C THR A 169 -13.81 9.99 -8.90
N GLY A 170 -12.56 10.44 -8.90
CA GLY A 170 -12.15 11.62 -8.13
C GLY A 170 -11.48 11.35 -6.77
N HIS A 171 -11.16 10.10 -6.44
CA HIS A 171 -10.50 9.78 -5.17
C HIS A 171 -9.01 9.54 -5.35
N LEU A 172 -8.19 9.94 -4.37
CA LEU A 172 -6.80 9.48 -4.30
C LEU A 172 -6.75 8.11 -3.61
N VAL A 173 -6.41 7.08 -4.36
CA VAL A 173 -6.30 5.70 -3.85
C VAL A 173 -4.84 5.36 -3.58
N LEU A 174 -4.54 4.98 -2.34
CA LEU A 174 -3.24 4.47 -1.92
C LEU A 174 -3.36 2.96 -1.69
N ALA A 175 -2.55 2.14 -2.35
CA ALA A 175 -2.67 0.69 -2.20
C ALA A 175 -1.33 -0.05 -2.26
N THR A 176 -1.31 -1.31 -1.81
CA THR A 176 -0.12 -2.17 -1.93
C THR A 176 -0.30 -3.38 -2.84
N LEU A 177 0.83 -3.82 -3.43
CA LEU A 177 1.00 -5.12 -4.09
C LEU A 177 2.31 -5.76 -3.64
N HIS A 178 2.41 -7.09 -3.76
CA HIS A 178 3.66 -7.83 -3.50
C HIS A 178 4.46 -8.13 -4.77
N THR A 179 4.73 -7.09 -5.57
CA THR A 179 5.65 -7.18 -6.72
C THR A 179 7.02 -6.61 -6.36
N ARG A 180 8.07 -6.99 -7.09
CA ARG A 180 9.45 -6.57 -6.81
C ARG A 180 9.92 -5.38 -7.64
N GLY A 181 9.06 -4.83 -8.50
CA GLY A 181 9.36 -3.69 -9.35
C GLY A 181 8.10 -3.04 -9.91
N ALA A 182 8.27 -1.84 -10.46
CA ALA A 182 7.17 -0.99 -10.85
C ALA A 182 6.47 -1.51 -12.11
N ALA A 183 7.24 -1.93 -13.12
CA ALA A 183 6.69 -2.55 -14.34
C ALA A 183 5.89 -3.82 -14.01
N GLN A 184 6.42 -4.67 -13.13
CA GLN A 184 5.75 -5.89 -12.68
C GLN A 184 4.46 -5.58 -11.90
N ALA A 185 4.40 -4.47 -11.16
CA ALA A 185 3.17 -4.06 -10.47
C ALA A 185 2.04 -3.78 -11.46
N VAL A 186 2.36 -3.03 -12.53
CA VAL A 186 1.40 -2.71 -13.62
C VAL A 186 0.96 -3.99 -14.32
N GLU A 187 1.90 -4.89 -14.63
CA GLU A 187 1.61 -6.19 -15.24
C GLU A 187 0.69 -7.05 -14.36
N ARG A 188 1.00 -7.18 -13.06
CA ARG A 188 0.16 -7.94 -12.09
C ARG A 188 -1.26 -7.40 -12.03
N LEU A 189 -1.46 -6.08 -12.06
CA LEU A 189 -2.81 -5.50 -12.05
C LEU A 189 -3.60 -5.93 -13.28
N VAL A 190 -3.00 -5.91 -14.47
CA VAL A 190 -3.65 -6.29 -15.73
C VAL A 190 -3.88 -7.81 -15.78
N ASP A 191 -2.90 -8.60 -15.35
CA ASP A 191 -2.94 -10.06 -15.41
C ASP A 191 -3.88 -10.70 -14.38
N SER A 192 -4.36 -9.93 -13.41
CA SER A 192 -5.42 -10.36 -12.49
C SER A 192 -6.78 -10.51 -13.18
N PHE A 193 -6.92 -10.05 -14.43
CA PHE A 193 -8.17 -10.09 -15.18
C PHE A 193 -8.15 -11.11 -16.34
N PRO A 194 -9.32 -11.69 -16.69
CA PRO A 194 -9.47 -12.51 -17.89
C PRO A 194 -9.07 -11.77 -19.17
N ALA A 195 -8.67 -12.51 -20.20
CA ALA A 195 -8.14 -11.95 -21.45
C ALA A 195 -9.06 -10.88 -22.08
N GLN A 196 -10.37 -11.12 -22.08
CA GLN A 196 -11.36 -10.19 -22.65
C GLN A 196 -11.50 -8.86 -21.90
N GLU A 197 -10.99 -8.77 -20.66
CA GLU A 197 -11.08 -7.57 -19.82
C GLU A 197 -9.77 -6.79 -19.72
N LYS A 198 -8.65 -7.38 -20.18
CA LYS A 198 -7.31 -6.77 -20.03
C LYS A 198 -7.20 -5.43 -20.74
N GLU A 199 -7.81 -5.26 -21.92
CA GLU A 199 -7.73 -4.01 -22.68
C GLU A 199 -8.50 -2.85 -22.00
N PRO A 200 -9.77 -3.01 -21.59
CA PRO A 200 -10.45 -2.01 -20.77
C PRO A 200 -9.68 -1.67 -19.49
N VAL A 201 -9.15 -2.67 -18.77
CA VAL A 201 -8.39 -2.46 -17.54
C VAL A 201 -7.10 -1.68 -17.81
N ARG A 202 -6.37 -1.97 -18.89
CA ARG A 202 -5.18 -1.20 -19.28
C ARG A 202 -5.54 0.26 -19.57
N SER A 203 -6.64 0.50 -20.27
CA SER A 203 -7.10 1.86 -20.58
C SER A 203 -7.46 2.63 -19.30
N GLN A 204 -8.19 2.01 -18.38
CA GLN A 204 -8.56 2.60 -17.09
C GLN A 204 -7.33 2.86 -16.22
N LEU A 205 -6.40 1.88 -16.14
CA LEU A 205 -5.16 2.01 -15.40
C LEU A 205 -4.27 3.12 -15.97
N ALA A 206 -4.17 3.24 -17.30
CA ALA A 206 -3.42 4.30 -17.96
C ALA A 206 -3.95 5.70 -17.62
N GLY A 207 -5.26 5.85 -17.43
CA GLY A 207 -5.88 7.12 -17.01
C GLY A 207 -5.78 7.40 -15.52
N SER A 208 -5.84 6.35 -14.69
CA SER A 208 -5.98 6.48 -13.24
C SER A 208 -4.65 6.40 -12.49
N LEU A 209 -3.64 5.70 -13.01
CA LEU A 209 -2.35 5.56 -12.32
C LEU A 209 -1.64 6.91 -12.19
N ARG A 210 -1.09 7.20 -11.01
CA ARG A 210 -0.21 8.35 -10.78
C ARG A 210 1.24 7.92 -10.63
N ALA A 211 1.49 6.93 -9.78
CA ALA A 211 2.83 6.41 -9.57
C ALA A 211 2.85 4.98 -9.01
N VAL A 212 3.98 4.31 -9.21
CA VAL A 212 4.32 3.05 -8.54
C VAL A 212 5.66 3.23 -7.83
N LEU A 213 5.65 3.15 -6.50
CA LEU A 213 6.82 3.19 -5.63
C LEU A 213 7.13 1.78 -5.14
N SER A 214 8.10 1.13 -5.78
CA SER A 214 8.59 -0.18 -5.37
C SER A 214 9.70 -0.04 -4.33
N GLN A 215 9.69 -0.89 -3.32
CA GLN A 215 10.56 -0.78 -2.14
C GLN A 215 11.23 -2.10 -1.78
N LYS A 216 12.51 -2.01 -1.42
CA LYS A 216 13.27 -3.07 -0.74
C LYS A 216 14.08 -2.50 0.42
N LEU A 217 14.45 -3.34 1.37
CA LEU A 217 15.31 -2.96 2.49
C LEU A 217 16.68 -3.61 2.32
N GLU A 218 17.72 -2.82 2.52
CA GLU A 218 19.11 -3.27 2.59
C GLU A 218 19.66 -3.02 3.99
N VAL A 219 20.75 -3.71 4.34
CA VAL A 219 21.49 -3.47 5.58
C VAL A 219 22.10 -2.06 5.51
N ASP A 220 21.89 -1.26 6.56
CA ASP A 220 22.51 0.05 6.67
C ASP A 220 23.87 -0.07 7.37
N ARG A 221 24.89 0.62 6.84
CA ARG A 221 26.22 0.72 7.46
C ARG A 221 26.21 1.46 8.80
N GLN A 222 25.22 2.32 9.02
CA GLN A 222 25.12 3.12 10.23
C GLN A 222 24.38 2.37 11.33
N ASP A 223 23.13 1.97 11.09
CA ASP A 223 22.36 1.10 11.98
C ASP A 223 21.10 0.55 11.29
N GLY A 224 20.74 -0.70 11.58
CA GLY A 224 19.51 -1.33 11.11
C GLY A 224 19.43 -1.51 9.59
N ARG A 225 18.40 -0.92 8.97
CA ARG A 225 18.08 -1.10 7.54
C ARG A 225 17.71 0.21 6.86
N VAL A 226 18.06 0.33 5.59
CA VAL A 226 17.71 1.47 4.73
C VAL A 226 16.79 1.03 3.58
N ALA A 227 15.79 1.86 3.27
CA ALA A 227 14.93 1.63 2.12
C ALA A 227 15.59 2.11 0.82
N LEU A 228 15.60 1.22 -0.16
CA LEU A 228 15.82 1.53 -1.56
C LEU A 228 14.48 1.58 -2.29
N PHE A 229 14.38 2.52 -3.21
CA PHE A 229 13.16 2.79 -3.95
C PHE A 229 13.39 2.69 -5.46
N GLU A 230 12.40 2.19 -6.16
CA GLU A 230 12.21 2.39 -7.59
C GLU A 230 10.87 3.09 -7.79
N LEU A 231 10.85 4.17 -8.57
CA LEU A 231 9.69 5.02 -8.77
C LEU A 231 9.39 5.17 -10.25
N LEU A 232 8.22 4.67 -10.65
CA LEU A 232 7.59 4.94 -11.94
C LEU A 232 6.54 6.04 -11.75
N ILE A 233 6.55 7.04 -12.62
CA ILE A 233 5.52 8.08 -12.68
C ILE A 233 4.73 7.94 -13.99
N ASN A 234 3.41 8.04 -13.90
CA ASN A 234 2.54 7.91 -15.07
C ASN A 234 2.48 9.22 -15.86
N THR A 235 3.48 9.43 -16.71
CA THR A 235 3.49 10.51 -17.72
C THR A 235 2.57 10.15 -18.90
N PRO A 236 2.23 11.10 -19.81
CA PRO A 236 1.50 10.77 -21.03
C PRO A 236 2.14 9.63 -21.85
N ALA A 237 3.47 9.60 -21.94
CA ALA A 237 4.20 8.53 -22.62
C ALA A 237 4.06 7.19 -21.89
N THR A 238 4.19 7.19 -20.56
CA THR A 238 3.97 6.01 -19.72
C THR A 238 2.54 5.47 -19.90
N GLY A 239 1.53 6.34 -19.84
CA GLY A 239 0.13 5.98 -20.01
C GLY A 239 -0.16 5.37 -21.38
N ASN A 240 0.46 5.90 -22.44
CA ASN A 240 0.35 5.30 -23.78
C ASN A 240 0.93 3.89 -23.84
N LEU A 241 2.10 3.64 -23.24
CA LEU A 241 2.69 2.30 -23.16
C LEU A 241 1.80 1.32 -22.38
N ILE A 242 1.16 1.79 -21.30
CA ILE A 242 0.20 1.00 -20.54
C ILE A 242 -1.00 0.66 -21.41
N ARG A 243 -1.59 1.63 -22.11
CA ARG A 243 -2.76 1.44 -22.98
C ARG A 243 -2.47 0.42 -24.10
N GLU A 244 -1.32 0.56 -24.75
CA GLU A 244 -0.86 -0.32 -25.83
C GLU A 244 -0.36 -1.70 -25.35
N GLY A 245 -0.29 -1.94 -24.04
CA GLY A 245 0.20 -3.20 -23.48
C GLY A 245 1.72 -3.41 -23.62
N LYS A 246 2.49 -2.36 -23.90
CA LYS A 246 3.95 -2.40 -24.04
C LYS A 246 4.67 -2.30 -22.68
N LEU A 247 4.22 -3.09 -21.70
CA LEU A 247 4.64 -2.97 -20.30
C LEU A 247 6.14 -3.27 -20.08
N HIS A 248 6.73 -4.10 -20.93
CA HIS A 248 8.17 -4.41 -20.90
C HIS A 248 9.05 -3.16 -21.12
N GLN A 249 8.54 -2.11 -21.76
CA GLN A 249 9.28 -0.86 -22.01
C GLN A 249 9.33 0.06 -20.79
N LEU A 250 8.47 -0.18 -19.77
CA LEU A 250 8.39 0.68 -18.58
C LEU A 250 9.70 0.74 -17.80
N ALA A 251 10.48 -0.35 -17.77
CA ALA A 251 11.80 -0.36 -17.12
C ALA A 251 12.76 0.67 -17.76
N HIS A 252 12.74 0.78 -19.09
CA HIS A 252 13.56 1.76 -19.82
C HIS A 252 13.08 3.19 -19.59
N VAL A 253 11.75 3.39 -19.49
CA VAL A 253 11.16 4.69 -19.15
C VAL A 253 11.61 5.16 -17.76
N ILE A 254 11.65 4.27 -16.76
CA ILE A 254 12.15 4.64 -15.41
C ILE A 254 13.62 5.05 -15.48
N GLN A 255 14.43 4.33 -16.24
CA GLN A 255 15.86 4.61 -16.37
C GLN A 255 16.15 5.99 -16.98
N THR A 256 15.35 6.41 -17.96
CA THR A 256 15.51 7.70 -18.67
C THR A 256 14.66 8.82 -18.09
N GLY A 257 13.71 8.51 -17.19
CA GLY A 257 12.71 9.42 -16.64
C GLY A 257 13.14 10.25 -15.43
N GLN A 258 14.45 10.40 -15.17
CA GLN A 258 14.96 11.08 -13.97
C GLN A 258 14.50 12.54 -13.88
N GLN A 259 14.37 13.23 -15.03
CA GLN A 259 13.89 14.62 -15.09
C GLN A 259 12.43 14.76 -14.62
N GLN A 260 11.63 13.71 -14.77
CA GLN A 260 10.25 13.65 -14.29
C GLN A 260 10.16 13.17 -12.83
N GLY A 261 11.30 12.91 -12.17
CA GLY A 261 11.38 12.41 -10.80
C GLY A 261 11.34 10.88 -10.68
N MET A 262 11.44 10.14 -11.80
CA MET A 262 11.57 8.69 -11.75
C MET A 262 12.93 8.28 -11.20
N MET A 263 13.00 7.07 -10.64
CA MET A 263 14.22 6.55 -10.02
C MET A 263 14.25 5.04 -10.17
N THR A 264 15.39 4.49 -10.58
CA THR A 264 15.67 3.04 -10.53
C THR A 264 16.22 2.64 -9.16
N PHE A 265 16.11 1.36 -8.80
CA PHE A 265 16.78 0.86 -7.58
C PHE A 265 18.30 1.11 -7.58
N ALA A 266 18.95 1.06 -8.75
CA ALA A 266 20.39 1.34 -8.87
C ALA A 266 20.72 2.81 -8.53
N GLN A 267 19.94 3.76 -9.05
CA GLN A 267 20.08 5.17 -8.70
C GLN A 267 19.76 5.43 -7.23
N SER A 268 18.75 4.75 -6.68
CA SER A 268 18.45 4.82 -5.24
C SER A 268 19.61 4.30 -4.39
N ALA A 269 20.24 3.19 -4.79
CA ALA A 269 21.41 2.64 -4.11
C ALA A 269 22.59 3.62 -4.14
N GLN A 270 22.90 4.20 -5.31
CA GLN A 270 23.93 5.23 -5.46
C GLN A 270 23.64 6.45 -4.57
N TRP A 271 22.39 6.88 -4.49
CA TRP A 271 21.98 7.97 -3.61
C TRP A 271 22.20 7.64 -2.12
N ARG A 272 21.94 6.39 -1.68
CA ARG A 272 22.26 5.95 -0.31
C ARG A 272 23.76 5.82 -0.05
N GLN A 273 24.54 5.38 -1.04
CA GLN A 273 26.01 5.32 -0.94
C GLN A 273 26.60 6.72 -0.76
N ALA A 274 26.11 7.71 -1.50
CA ALA A 274 26.52 9.11 -1.34
C ALA A 274 26.19 9.69 0.05
N GLN A 275 25.21 9.10 0.76
CA GLN A 275 24.87 9.43 2.15
C GLN A 275 25.66 8.60 3.18
N GLY A 276 26.54 7.69 2.74
CA GLY A 276 27.29 6.79 3.62
C GLY A 276 26.43 5.73 4.32
N ARG A 277 25.25 5.40 3.77
CA ARG A 277 24.35 4.37 4.33
C ARG A 277 24.55 2.98 3.72
N LEU A 278 25.05 2.91 2.49
CA LEU A 278 25.35 1.67 1.77
C LEU A 278 26.82 1.52 1.41
#